data_AF-A0A3A6G3P9-F1
#
_entry.id   AF-A0A3A6G3P9-F1
#
_cell.length_a   1.000
_cell.length_b   1.000
_cell.length_c   1.000
_cell.angle_alpha   90.00
_cell.angle_beta   90.00
_cell.angle_gamma   90.00
#
_symmetry.space_group_name_H-M   'P 1'
#
loop_
_entity.id
_entity.type
_entity.pdbx_description
1 polymer ?
#
loop_
_entity_poly.entity_id
_entity_poly.type
_entity_poly.pdbx_seq_one_letter_code
_entity_poly.pdbx_strand_id
1 'polypeptide(L)'
;MNFHEREKKWNIIFLIFGIILMVLLVGMLYWSRETEAAESRRLQEMAKKTEDSDKTNAGTKVETEKSEEVKEEPESVPEEEEKNPEGIVCWGDDLINGEASAKYSYKVVLQKLLEENGYNLPVQDKTLQGAGTLSMMTMAGVPAEEVQQFVTKHKEKAAGANLAVTETGIRDLTEEQTERTDINCIPVICMGYYGGWSHDPEELAQQQQKILDTFPNKEKFIIVGTRPMDGSVDAATLDAALKAKWGKNYISAAEVTTSPSSTYEAQAEIAQAVLDKLEELKYIQKEG
;
A
#
# COMPACT_ATOMS: atom_id res chain seq x y z
N MET A 1 37.84 -38.80 -28.16
CA MET A 1 37.79 -38.47 -26.72
C MET A 1 36.79 -39.41 -26.05
N ASN A 2 37.26 -40.17 -25.07
CA ASN A 2 36.53 -41.26 -24.44
C ASN A 2 35.33 -40.75 -23.61
N PHE A 3 34.36 -41.63 -23.33
CA PHE A 3 33.16 -41.25 -22.57
C PHE A 3 33.53 -40.78 -21.14
N HIS A 4 34.29 -41.60 -20.42
CA HIS A 4 34.85 -41.27 -19.10
C HIS A 4 35.71 -40.00 -19.05
N GLU A 5 36.33 -39.57 -20.16
CA GLU A 5 37.08 -38.32 -20.20
C GLU A 5 36.16 -37.10 -20.24
N ARG A 6 34.93 -37.23 -20.77
CA ARG A 6 33.92 -36.17 -20.73
C ARG A 6 33.31 -36.05 -19.34
N GLU A 7 32.90 -37.16 -18.73
CA GLU A 7 32.32 -37.16 -17.37
C GLU A 7 33.28 -36.51 -16.36
N LYS A 8 34.57 -36.90 -16.35
CA LYS A 8 35.56 -36.30 -15.45
C LYS A 8 35.75 -34.79 -15.69
N LYS A 9 35.70 -34.32 -16.95
CA LYS A 9 35.79 -32.88 -17.27
C LYS A 9 34.55 -32.11 -16.77
N TRP A 10 33.35 -32.65 -17.00
CA TRP A 10 32.11 -32.04 -16.49
C TRP A 10 32.08 -31.98 -14.95
N ASN A 11 32.45 -33.06 -14.27
CA ASN A 11 32.49 -33.09 -12.80
C ASN A 11 33.48 -32.07 -12.21
N ILE A 12 34.63 -31.85 -12.87
CA ILE A 12 35.59 -30.79 -12.48
C ILE A 12 35.00 -29.40 -12.70
N ILE A 13 34.29 -29.16 -13.82
CA ILE A 13 33.62 -27.88 -14.10
C ILE A 13 32.53 -27.59 -13.05
N PHE A 14 31.69 -28.57 -12.71
CA PHE A 14 30.68 -28.41 -11.65
C PHE A 14 31.30 -28.16 -10.27
N LEU A 15 32.42 -28.81 -9.93
CA LEU A 15 33.15 -28.55 -8.68
C LEU A 15 33.64 -27.09 -8.62
N ILE A 16 34.26 -26.60 -9.70
CA ILE A 16 34.75 -25.21 -9.79
C ILE A 16 33.58 -24.22 -9.67
N PHE A 17 32.47 -24.48 -10.35
CA PHE A 17 31.27 -23.62 -10.27
C PHE A 17 30.69 -23.58 -8.86
N GLY A 18 30.60 -24.72 -8.17
CA GLY A 18 30.15 -24.78 -6.76
C GLY A 18 31.06 -24.00 -5.80
N ILE A 19 32.38 -24.03 -6.00
CA ILE A 19 33.33 -23.25 -5.20
C ILE A 19 33.14 -21.75 -5.44
N ILE A 20 32.98 -21.31 -6.70
CA ILE A 20 32.71 -19.89 -7.04
C ILE A 20 31.40 -19.43 -6.39
N LEU A 21 30.34 -20.24 -6.47
CA LEU A 21 29.03 -19.90 -5.91
C LEU A 21 29.06 -19.79 -4.38
N MET A 22 29.82 -20.67 -3.70
CA MET A 22 30.08 -20.56 -2.26
C MET A 22 30.83 -19.27 -1.88
N VAL A 23 31.84 -18.86 -2.67
CA VAL A 23 32.57 -17.60 -2.43
C VAL A 23 31.66 -16.39 -2.61
N LEU A 24 30.77 -16.38 -3.61
CA LEU A 24 29.79 -15.32 -3.83
C LEU A 24 28.77 -15.23 -2.68
N LEU A 25 28.27 -16.37 -2.18
CA LEU A 25 27.37 -16.40 -1.02
C LEU A 25 28.05 -15.88 0.26
N VAL A 26 29.30 -16.27 0.54
CA VAL A 26 30.06 -15.75 1.68
C VAL A 26 30.34 -14.25 1.53
N GLY A 27 30.61 -13.76 0.32
CA GLY A 27 30.74 -12.33 0.04
C GLY A 27 29.47 -11.54 0.33
N MET A 28 28.32 -12.01 -0.15
CA MET A 28 27.01 -11.39 0.13
C MET A 28 26.67 -11.41 1.63
N LEU A 29 26.95 -12.52 2.34
CA LEU A 29 26.75 -12.60 3.79
C LEU A 29 27.68 -11.66 4.58
N TYR A 30 28.89 -11.40 4.10
CA TYR A 30 29.78 -10.41 4.74
C TYR A 30 29.26 -8.99 4.51
N TRP A 31 28.87 -8.67 3.28
CA TRP A 31 28.32 -7.36 2.91
C TRP A 31 27.03 -7.05 3.69
N SER A 32 26.10 -8.02 3.82
CA SER A 32 24.87 -7.90 4.63
C SER A 32 25.16 -7.44 6.06
N ARG A 33 26.15 -8.07 6.72
CA ARG A 33 26.50 -7.77 8.11
C ARG A 33 27.23 -6.44 8.27
N GLU A 34 27.92 -5.97 7.23
CA GLU A 34 28.51 -4.63 7.20
C GLU A 34 27.44 -3.55 6.99
N THR A 35 26.42 -3.79 6.15
CA THR A 35 25.25 -2.90 6.02
C THR A 35 24.39 -2.85 7.29
N GLU A 36 24.08 -4.00 7.90
CA GLU A 36 23.36 -4.10 9.18
C GLU A 36 24.08 -3.29 10.29
N ALA A 37 25.40 -3.37 10.36
CA ALA A 37 26.22 -2.65 11.34
C ALA A 37 26.29 -1.14 11.09
N ALA A 38 26.18 -0.69 9.83
CA ALA A 38 26.09 0.72 9.48
C ALA A 38 24.71 1.30 9.78
N GLU A 39 23.64 0.58 9.43
CA GLU A 39 22.25 0.97 9.66
C GLU A 39 21.92 1.05 11.15
N SER A 40 22.32 0.05 11.95
CA SER A 40 22.12 0.06 13.40
C SER A 40 22.76 1.26 14.09
N ARG A 41 23.94 1.71 13.64
CA ARG A 41 24.58 2.94 14.13
C ARG A 41 23.79 4.18 13.76
N ARG A 42 23.30 4.26 12.51
CA ARG A 42 22.52 5.39 12.02
C ARG A 42 21.19 5.56 12.78
N LEU A 43 20.53 4.45 13.11
CA LEU A 43 19.33 4.44 13.96
C LEU A 43 19.63 4.92 15.38
N GLN A 44 20.76 4.54 15.97
CA GLN A 44 21.19 5.06 17.29
C GLN A 44 21.52 6.56 17.27
N GLU A 45 22.06 7.09 16.19
CA GLU A 45 22.28 8.54 16.02
C GLU A 45 20.97 9.31 15.88
N MET A 46 19.98 8.75 15.16
CA MET A 46 18.63 9.34 15.08
C MET A 46 17.94 9.35 16.45
N ALA A 47 17.89 8.22 17.15
CA ALA A 47 17.23 8.11 18.46
C ALA A 47 17.76 9.12 19.48
N LYS A 48 19.08 9.30 19.57
CA LYS A 48 19.71 10.30 20.44
C LYS A 48 19.40 11.74 20.05
N LYS A 49 19.12 12.02 18.77
CA LYS A 49 18.79 13.36 18.29
C LYS A 49 17.34 13.73 18.61
N THR A 50 16.44 12.75 18.69
CA THR A 50 15.06 12.95 19.15
C THR A 50 15.01 13.22 20.66
N GLU A 51 15.80 12.48 21.45
CA GLU A 51 15.81 12.53 22.93
C GLU A 51 16.19 13.91 23.53
N ASP A 52 16.94 14.74 22.78
CA ASP A 52 17.38 16.08 23.21
C ASP A 52 16.41 17.21 22.80
N SER A 53 15.39 16.91 21.98
CA SER A 53 14.44 17.91 21.47
C SER A 53 13.22 18.14 22.37
N ASP A 54 12.87 17.19 23.24
CA ASP A 54 11.52 17.11 23.81
C ASP A 54 11.44 17.52 25.30
N LYS A 55 11.80 18.80 25.57
CA LYS A 55 11.67 19.43 26.89
C LYS A 55 11.32 20.92 26.82
N THR A 56 10.07 21.28 26.50
CA THR A 56 9.34 22.38 27.18
C THR A 56 7.89 22.58 26.70
N ASN A 57 6.91 22.04 27.45
CA ASN A 57 5.89 22.79 28.23
C ASN A 57 4.62 21.97 28.46
N ALA A 58 3.80 22.35 29.45
CA ALA A 58 2.65 21.56 29.90
C ALA A 58 1.46 22.40 30.40
N GLY A 59 0.25 21.86 30.23
CA GLY A 59 -0.99 22.26 30.93
C GLY A 59 -2.05 22.98 30.07
N THR A 60 -3.35 23.03 30.43
CA THR A 60 -4.09 22.38 31.55
C THR A 60 -5.62 22.51 31.34
N LYS A 61 -6.38 21.38 31.37
CA LYS A 61 -7.86 21.22 31.58
C LYS A 61 -8.83 21.91 30.57
N VAL A 62 -9.99 21.36 30.14
CA VAL A 62 -11.17 20.71 30.81
C VAL A 62 -11.98 21.74 31.62
N GLU A 63 -13.30 21.95 31.47
CA GLU A 63 -14.52 21.11 31.21
C GLU A 63 -15.60 21.97 30.43
N THR A 64 -16.87 21.67 30.06
CA THR A 64 -17.92 20.61 30.26
C THR A 64 -18.92 20.61 29.05
N GLU A 65 -19.91 19.69 28.99
CA GLU A 65 -20.98 19.53 27.96
C GLU A 65 -22.21 20.48 28.11
N LYS A 66 -23.02 20.65 27.04
CA LYS A 66 -24.51 20.42 27.02
C LYS A 66 -25.13 20.56 25.62
N SER A 67 -26.10 19.71 25.27
CA SER A 67 -26.94 19.73 24.04
C SER A 67 -28.26 20.52 24.18
N GLU A 68 -28.84 20.97 23.05
CA GLU A 68 -30.30 21.24 22.91
C GLU A 68 -30.77 21.32 21.43
N GLU A 69 -32.09 21.41 21.24
CA GLU A 69 -32.85 20.96 20.05
C GLU A 69 -34.13 21.83 19.87
N VAL A 70 -34.82 21.98 18.72
CA VAL A 70 -34.74 21.45 17.34
C VAL A 70 -35.23 22.56 16.38
N LYS A 71 -34.85 22.58 15.09
CA LYS A 71 -35.76 22.98 13.97
C LYS A 71 -35.20 22.78 12.55
N GLU A 72 -36.07 22.31 11.67
CA GLU A 72 -35.86 22.21 10.22
C GLU A 72 -36.56 23.38 9.49
N GLU A 73 -35.83 24.08 8.62
CA GLU A 73 -36.37 24.67 7.39
C GLU A 73 -35.39 24.29 6.25
N PRO A 74 -35.85 24.15 4.99
CA PRO A 74 -35.02 23.65 3.91
C PRO A 74 -34.06 24.75 3.40
N GLU A 75 -32.92 24.92 4.07
CA GLU A 75 -31.81 25.66 3.49
C GLU A 75 -31.41 25.02 2.17
N SER A 76 -31.30 25.85 1.12
CA SER A 76 -30.70 25.44 -0.13
C SER A 76 -29.25 25.09 0.12
N VAL A 77 -28.92 23.79 0.01
CA VAL A 77 -27.55 23.26 0.13
C VAL A 77 -26.61 24.17 -0.67
N PRO A 78 -25.68 24.88 -0.01
CA PRO A 78 -24.63 25.59 -0.73
C PRO A 78 -23.85 24.57 -1.56
N GLU A 79 -23.51 24.91 -2.80
CA GLU A 79 -22.41 24.21 -3.46
C GLU A 79 -21.18 24.46 -2.58
N GLU A 80 -20.72 23.44 -1.84
CA GLU A 80 -19.47 23.53 -1.11
C GLU A 80 -18.37 23.90 -2.11
N GLU A 81 -17.66 25.01 -1.87
CA GLU A 81 -16.50 25.36 -2.69
C GLU A 81 -15.53 24.17 -2.64
N GLU A 82 -15.37 23.49 -3.78
CA GLU A 82 -14.74 22.17 -3.82
C GLU A 82 -13.27 22.28 -3.43
N LYS A 83 -12.99 22.12 -2.13
CA LYS A 83 -11.68 22.37 -1.53
C LYS A 83 -10.62 21.57 -2.27
N ASN A 84 -9.62 22.29 -2.79
CA ASN A 84 -8.47 21.66 -3.43
C ASN A 84 -7.83 20.63 -2.47
N PRO A 85 -7.48 19.44 -2.97
CA PRO A 85 -6.93 18.37 -2.14
C PRO A 85 -5.58 18.80 -1.55
N GLU A 86 -5.30 18.43 -0.31
CA GLU A 86 -4.02 18.72 0.35
C GLU A 86 -2.87 17.83 -0.14
N GLY A 87 -3.17 16.89 -1.04
CA GLY A 87 -2.24 15.98 -1.68
C GLY A 87 -2.94 14.74 -2.24
N ILE A 88 -2.14 13.71 -2.47
CA ILE A 88 -2.58 12.35 -2.82
C ILE A 88 -2.07 11.41 -1.74
N VAL A 89 -2.80 10.34 -1.42
CA VAL A 89 -2.33 9.32 -0.48
C VAL A 89 -2.43 7.92 -1.08
N CYS A 90 -1.31 7.22 -1.10
CA CYS A 90 -1.21 5.85 -1.60
C CYS A 90 -1.46 4.86 -0.46
N TRP A 91 -2.59 4.17 -0.50
CA TRP A 91 -2.99 3.11 0.44
C TRP A 91 -2.89 1.73 -0.22
N GLY A 92 -2.68 0.69 0.59
CA GLY A 92 -2.72 -0.70 0.16
C GLY A 92 -1.39 -1.44 0.33
N ASP A 93 -1.08 -2.31 -0.62
CA ASP A 93 0.06 -3.21 -0.55
C ASP A 93 1.31 -2.57 -1.16
N ASP A 94 2.46 -2.67 -0.48
CA ASP A 94 3.73 -2.27 -1.09
C ASP A 94 4.23 -3.38 -2.02
N LEU A 95 4.08 -3.20 -3.34
CA LEU A 95 4.27 -4.26 -4.34
C LEU A 95 5.74 -4.56 -4.65
N ILE A 96 6.66 -3.67 -4.22
CA ILE A 96 8.11 -3.88 -4.21
C ILE A 96 8.66 -3.53 -2.82
N ASN A 97 9.83 -4.06 -2.46
CA ASN A 97 10.26 -4.11 -1.05
C ASN A 97 11.52 -3.27 -0.76
N GLY A 98 11.65 -2.78 0.48
CA GLY A 98 12.87 -2.20 1.04
C GLY A 98 13.43 -1.00 0.26
N GLU A 99 14.76 -0.93 0.10
CA GLU A 99 15.44 0.16 -0.64
C GLU A 99 14.92 0.38 -2.08
N ALA A 100 14.32 -0.64 -2.71
CA ALA A 100 13.72 -0.50 -4.03
C ALA A 100 12.39 0.27 -3.97
N SER A 101 11.57 0.02 -2.95
CA SER A 101 10.32 0.76 -2.71
C SER A 101 10.57 2.25 -2.56
N ALA A 102 11.54 2.62 -1.70
CA ALA A 102 11.92 4.01 -1.45
C ALA A 102 12.50 4.78 -2.66
N LYS A 103 12.63 4.14 -3.84
CA LYS A 103 13.24 4.74 -5.05
C LYS A 103 12.37 4.58 -6.31
N TYR A 104 11.68 3.45 -6.44
CA TYR A 104 11.04 2.98 -7.67
C TYR A 104 9.57 2.55 -7.50
N SER A 105 8.98 2.67 -6.32
CA SER A 105 7.56 2.35 -6.12
C SER A 105 6.66 3.37 -6.83
N TYR A 106 5.43 2.98 -7.18
CA TYR A 106 4.51 3.81 -7.95
C TYR A 106 4.22 5.15 -7.26
N LYS A 107 4.11 5.16 -5.92
CA LYS A 107 4.05 6.35 -5.05
C LYS A 107 5.23 7.31 -5.23
N VAL A 108 6.47 6.78 -5.25
CA VAL A 108 7.71 7.57 -5.43
C VAL A 108 7.91 8.02 -6.89
N VAL A 109 7.36 7.29 -7.87
CA VAL A 109 7.36 7.71 -9.27
C VAL A 109 6.27 8.77 -9.52
N LEU A 110 5.08 8.60 -8.95
CA LEU A 110 3.95 9.53 -9.05
C LEU A 110 4.31 10.92 -8.50
N GLN A 111 5.02 10.99 -7.36
CA GLN A 111 5.54 12.25 -6.82
C GLN A 111 6.40 13.02 -7.86
N LYS A 112 7.31 12.31 -8.54
CA LYS A 112 8.17 12.90 -9.58
C LYS A 112 7.36 13.31 -10.81
N LEU A 113 6.43 12.47 -11.25
CA LEU A 113 5.57 12.78 -12.41
C LEU A 113 4.68 14.01 -12.14
N LEU A 114 4.20 14.20 -10.91
CA LEU A 114 3.47 15.40 -10.49
C LEU A 114 4.37 16.64 -10.56
N GLU A 115 5.56 16.59 -9.95
CA GLU A 115 6.56 17.67 -9.99
C GLU A 115 6.97 18.03 -11.42
N GLU A 116 7.31 17.05 -12.25
CA GLU A 116 7.73 17.21 -13.64
C GLU A 116 6.61 17.79 -14.53
N ASN A 117 5.34 17.55 -14.19
CA ASN A 117 4.18 18.14 -14.87
C ASN A 117 3.71 19.47 -14.24
N GLY A 118 4.37 19.98 -13.20
CA GLY A 118 4.05 21.27 -12.58
C GLY A 118 2.90 21.24 -11.57
N TYR A 119 2.66 20.11 -10.91
CA TYR A 119 1.74 20.01 -9.77
C TYR A 119 2.47 20.18 -8.44
N ASN A 120 1.95 21.06 -7.58
CA ASN A 120 2.41 21.26 -6.21
C ASN A 120 1.62 20.38 -5.21
N LEU A 121 1.55 19.07 -5.48
CA LEU A 121 0.77 18.11 -4.68
C LEU A 121 1.68 17.03 -4.08
N PRO A 122 1.75 16.89 -2.75
CA PRO A 122 2.53 15.83 -2.12
C PRO A 122 1.82 14.47 -2.18
N VAL A 123 2.58 13.40 -2.32
CA VAL A 123 2.14 11.99 -2.24
C VAL A 123 2.52 11.41 -0.88
N GLN A 124 1.52 11.17 -0.02
CA GLN A 124 1.70 10.47 1.26
C GLN A 124 1.72 8.95 1.06
N ASP A 125 2.57 8.25 1.82
CA ASP A 125 2.65 6.78 1.82
C ASP A 125 1.90 6.20 3.04
N LYS A 126 0.83 5.45 2.79
CA LYS A 126 0.10 4.63 3.74
C LYS A 126 -0.04 3.19 3.20
N THR A 127 0.98 2.70 2.51
CA THR A 127 1.08 1.28 2.10
C THR A 127 1.73 0.43 3.19
N LEU A 128 1.45 -0.88 3.21
CA LEU A 128 2.16 -1.85 4.06
C LEU A 128 2.73 -3.00 3.23
N GLN A 129 4.02 -3.25 3.39
CA GLN A 129 4.64 -4.48 2.92
C GLN A 129 4.13 -5.68 3.73
N GLY A 130 3.67 -6.74 3.06
CA GLY A 130 3.32 -8.04 3.65
C GLY A 130 2.18 -8.03 4.68
N ALA A 131 1.20 -7.14 4.53
CA ALA A 131 0.01 -7.09 5.38
C ALA A 131 -1.22 -7.55 4.61
N GLY A 132 -2.16 -8.24 5.27
CA GLY A 132 -3.48 -8.50 4.68
C GLY A 132 -4.35 -7.23 4.68
N THR A 133 -5.33 -7.18 3.80
CA THR A 133 -6.29 -6.06 3.65
C THR A 133 -7.02 -5.69 4.95
N LEU A 134 -7.24 -6.65 5.86
CA LEU A 134 -7.77 -6.40 7.20
C LEU A 134 -6.90 -5.41 8.02
N SER A 135 -5.58 -5.43 7.80
CA SER A 135 -4.65 -4.48 8.44
C SER A 135 -4.76 -3.08 7.83
N MET A 136 -5.06 -2.96 6.52
CA MET A 136 -5.36 -1.67 5.88
C MET A 136 -6.60 -1.03 6.50
N MET A 137 -7.66 -1.82 6.72
CA MET A 137 -8.89 -1.33 7.33
C MET A 137 -8.65 -0.81 8.76
N THR A 138 -7.91 -1.56 9.59
CA THR A 138 -7.53 -1.09 10.93
C THR A 138 -6.67 0.18 10.87
N MET A 139 -5.69 0.25 9.96
CA MET A 139 -4.82 1.43 9.81
C MET A 139 -5.57 2.67 9.30
N ALA A 140 -6.62 2.50 8.49
CA ALA A 140 -7.49 3.60 8.06
C ALA A 140 -8.44 4.10 9.17
N GLY A 141 -8.61 3.35 10.26
CA GLY A 141 -9.54 3.67 11.35
C GLY A 141 -10.94 3.08 11.18
N VAL A 142 -11.10 2.01 10.38
CA VAL A 142 -12.37 1.26 10.32
C VAL A 142 -12.66 0.61 11.69
N PRO A 143 -13.89 0.66 12.23
CA PRO A 143 -14.19 0.15 13.57
C PRO A 143 -13.80 -1.32 13.77
N ALA A 144 -13.25 -1.63 14.94
CA ALA A 144 -12.66 -2.94 15.22
C ALA A 144 -13.70 -4.08 15.09
N GLU A 145 -14.95 -3.86 15.52
CA GLU A 145 -16.06 -4.79 15.36
C GLU A 145 -16.46 -5.05 13.91
N GLU A 146 -16.20 -4.12 12.98
CA GLU A 146 -16.39 -4.34 11.54
C GLU A 146 -15.27 -5.23 10.97
N VAL A 147 -14.01 -4.92 11.28
CA VAL A 147 -12.86 -5.74 10.82
C VAL A 147 -12.96 -7.17 11.37
N GLN A 148 -13.41 -7.35 12.62
CA GLN A 148 -13.60 -8.68 13.20
C GLN A 148 -14.78 -9.47 12.59
N GLN A 149 -15.75 -8.84 11.92
CA GLN A 149 -16.78 -9.56 11.18
C GLN A 149 -16.20 -10.27 9.96
N PHE A 150 -15.27 -9.65 9.23
CA PHE A 150 -14.53 -10.31 8.14
C PHE A 150 -13.69 -11.48 8.68
N VAL A 151 -12.86 -11.23 9.70
CA VAL A 151 -12.09 -12.29 10.40
C VAL A 151 -12.97 -13.49 10.81
N THR A 152 -14.20 -13.24 11.23
CA THR A 152 -15.17 -14.29 11.61
C THR A 152 -15.69 -15.04 10.38
N LYS A 153 -16.19 -14.33 9.36
CA LYS A 153 -16.65 -14.92 8.08
C LYS A 153 -15.59 -15.83 7.45
N HIS A 154 -14.31 -15.44 7.48
CA HIS A 154 -13.24 -16.23 6.85
C HIS A 154 -13.04 -17.56 7.60
N LYS A 155 -13.08 -17.54 8.94
CA LYS A 155 -12.98 -18.74 9.78
C LYS A 155 -14.17 -19.68 9.61
N GLU A 156 -15.36 -19.13 9.41
CA GLU A 156 -16.57 -19.89 9.09
C GLU A 156 -16.47 -20.52 7.68
N LYS A 157 -16.11 -19.73 6.67
CA LYS A 157 -15.91 -20.16 5.27
C LYS A 157 -14.83 -21.26 5.15
N ALA A 158 -13.79 -21.17 5.98
CA ALA A 158 -12.72 -22.18 6.05
C ALA A 158 -13.16 -23.53 6.63
N ALA A 159 -14.29 -23.59 7.35
CA ALA A 159 -14.83 -24.82 7.96
C ALA A 159 -13.81 -25.63 8.81
N GLY A 160 -12.85 -24.94 9.45
CA GLY A 160 -11.77 -25.55 10.24
C GLY A 160 -10.48 -25.87 9.47
N ALA A 161 -10.37 -25.50 8.19
CA ALA A 161 -9.10 -25.52 7.47
C ALA A 161 -8.13 -24.45 7.99
N ASN A 162 -6.82 -24.71 7.84
CA ASN A 162 -5.78 -23.75 8.17
C ASN A 162 -5.77 -22.60 7.15
N LEU A 163 -6.11 -21.39 7.58
CA LEU A 163 -5.97 -20.17 6.78
C LEU A 163 -4.54 -19.63 6.81
N ALA A 164 -4.17 -18.88 5.76
CA ALA A 164 -2.94 -18.11 5.76
C ALA A 164 -2.99 -17.00 6.82
N VAL A 165 -1.83 -16.58 7.34
CA VAL A 165 -1.75 -15.50 8.33
C VAL A 165 -2.30 -14.19 7.77
N THR A 166 -2.12 -13.91 6.47
CA THR A 166 -2.68 -12.72 5.81
C THR A 166 -4.20 -12.73 5.70
N GLU A 167 -4.85 -13.90 5.71
CA GLU A 167 -6.32 -14.00 5.64
C GLU A 167 -7.04 -13.66 6.94
N THR A 168 -6.37 -13.65 8.09
CA THR A 168 -7.02 -13.37 9.40
C THR A 168 -6.18 -12.58 10.39
N GLY A 169 -4.91 -12.37 10.10
CA GLY A 169 -3.98 -11.59 10.92
C GLY A 169 -4.14 -10.10 10.64
N ILE A 170 -4.43 -9.36 11.70
CA ILE A 170 -4.32 -7.90 11.73
C ILE A 170 -2.92 -7.59 12.27
N ARG A 171 -2.18 -6.71 11.59
CA ARG A 171 -0.86 -6.24 12.04
C ARG A 171 -1.00 -5.45 13.35
N ASP A 172 -0.03 -5.62 14.23
CA ASP A 172 0.18 -4.69 15.35
C ASP A 172 0.78 -3.39 14.79
N LEU A 173 0.04 -2.29 14.90
CA LEU A 173 0.32 -1.01 14.21
C LEU A 173 0.78 0.03 15.22
N THR A 174 1.73 0.87 14.82
CA THR A 174 2.16 2.01 15.66
C THR A 174 1.17 3.17 15.58
N GLU A 175 1.19 4.06 16.59
CA GLU A 175 0.37 5.27 16.62
C GLU A 175 0.60 6.12 15.35
N GLU A 176 1.86 6.31 14.95
CA GLU A 176 2.30 6.95 13.69
C GLU A 176 1.71 6.31 12.42
N GLN A 177 1.59 4.97 12.37
CA GLN A 177 0.95 4.29 11.24
C GLN A 177 -0.55 4.61 11.18
N THR A 178 -1.23 4.65 12.33
CA THR A 178 -2.66 4.95 12.44
C THR A 178 -3.02 6.44 12.35
N GLU A 179 -2.06 7.35 12.44
CA GLU A 179 -2.32 8.80 12.37
C GLU A 179 -2.86 9.21 10.99
N ARG A 180 -4.00 9.89 10.95
CA ARG A 180 -4.71 10.26 9.71
C ARG A 180 -4.32 11.66 9.18
N THR A 181 -3.04 11.86 8.90
CA THR A 181 -2.47 13.05 8.24
C THR A 181 -2.94 13.23 6.79
N ASP A 182 -3.62 12.23 6.24
CA ASP A 182 -4.01 12.09 4.84
C ASP A 182 -5.48 12.40 4.56
N ILE A 183 -6.24 12.81 5.57
CA ILE A 183 -7.71 12.88 5.53
C ILE A 183 -8.27 13.82 4.44
N ASN A 184 -7.51 14.82 4.02
CA ASN A 184 -7.86 15.78 2.96
C ASN A 184 -7.15 15.50 1.61
N CYS A 185 -6.44 14.37 1.50
CA CYS A 185 -5.79 13.94 0.26
C CYS A 185 -6.74 13.07 -0.59
N ILE A 186 -6.47 12.94 -1.89
CA ILE A 186 -7.16 11.97 -2.75
C ILE A 186 -6.60 10.57 -2.48
N PRO A 187 -7.41 9.59 -2.04
CA PRO A 187 -6.94 8.22 -1.87
C PRO A 187 -6.76 7.50 -3.20
N VAL A 188 -5.57 6.92 -3.38
CA VAL A 188 -5.22 5.94 -4.42
C VAL A 188 -5.03 4.60 -3.70
N ILE A 189 -5.97 3.68 -3.86
CA ILE A 189 -5.96 2.39 -3.14
C ILE A 189 -5.54 1.26 -4.07
N CYS A 190 -4.45 0.56 -3.74
CA CYS A 190 -3.94 -0.60 -4.47
C CYS A 190 -3.76 -1.78 -3.50
N MET A 191 -4.85 -2.53 -3.22
CA MET A 191 -4.88 -3.56 -2.17
C MET A 191 -5.50 -4.89 -2.63
N GLY A 192 -5.08 -5.99 -2.01
CA GLY A 192 -5.53 -7.37 -2.26
C GLY A 192 -4.41 -8.34 -2.66
N TYR A 193 -3.17 -7.85 -2.82
CA TYR A 193 -2.00 -8.61 -3.28
C TYR A 193 -1.60 -9.72 -2.32
N TYR A 194 -1.62 -9.45 -1.01
CA TYR A 194 -1.18 -10.39 0.03
C TYR A 194 -2.30 -11.26 0.63
N GLY A 195 -3.57 -11.00 0.30
CA GLY A 195 -4.75 -11.63 0.92
C GLY A 195 -5.43 -10.77 1.98
N GLY A 196 -6.32 -11.37 2.77
CA GLY A 196 -7.15 -10.72 3.79
C GLY A 196 -8.63 -10.52 3.38
N TRP A 197 -9.03 -11.06 2.23
CA TRP A 197 -10.33 -10.81 1.59
C TRP A 197 -11.04 -12.11 1.16
N SER A 198 -10.67 -13.24 1.78
CA SER A 198 -11.32 -14.54 1.65
C SER A 198 -11.39 -15.09 0.22
N HIS A 199 -10.54 -14.59 -0.68
CA HIS A 199 -10.54 -14.87 -2.12
C HIS A 199 -11.89 -14.53 -2.81
N ASP A 200 -12.62 -13.54 -2.31
CA ASP A 200 -13.92 -13.09 -2.84
C ASP A 200 -13.85 -11.63 -3.35
N PRO A 201 -13.88 -11.38 -4.67
CA PRO A 201 -13.76 -10.03 -5.22
C PRO A 201 -14.81 -9.03 -4.74
N GLU A 202 -16.02 -9.48 -4.40
CA GLU A 202 -17.09 -8.64 -3.84
C GLU A 202 -16.74 -8.22 -2.40
N GLU A 203 -16.02 -9.06 -1.67
CA GLU A 203 -15.53 -8.76 -0.33
C GLU A 203 -14.35 -7.79 -0.37
N LEU A 204 -13.39 -7.96 -1.29
CA LEU A 204 -12.31 -6.98 -1.49
C LEU A 204 -12.89 -5.58 -1.82
N ALA A 205 -13.93 -5.53 -2.66
CA ALA A 205 -14.67 -4.30 -2.95
C ALA A 205 -15.36 -3.69 -1.70
N GLN A 206 -15.90 -4.51 -0.80
CA GLN A 206 -16.45 -4.03 0.48
C GLN A 206 -15.36 -3.48 1.41
N GLN A 207 -14.19 -4.13 1.48
CA GLN A 207 -13.07 -3.69 2.31
C GLN A 207 -12.44 -2.38 1.78
N GLN A 208 -12.30 -2.25 0.45
CA GLN A 208 -11.93 -1.00 -0.22
C GLN A 208 -12.96 0.13 0.05
N GLN A 209 -14.25 -0.17 -0.05
CA GLN A 209 -15.32 0.77 0.32
C GLN A 209 -15.16 1.24 1.76
N LYS A 210 -14.91 0.35 2.72
CA LYS A 210 -14.75 0.71 4.13
C LYS A 210 -13.57 1.64 4.40
N ILE A 211 -12.51 1.61 3.60
CA ILE A 211 -11.42 2.57 3.68
C ILE A 211 -11.84 3.93 3.11
N LEU A 212 -12.52 3.97 1.95
CA LEU A 212 -13.11 5.20 1.41
C LEU A 212 -14.16 5.81 2.35
N ASP A 213 -14.88 4.97 3.09
CA ASP A 213 -15.87 5.39 4.08
C ASP A 213 -15.25 6.19 5.24
N THR A 214 -13.91 6.18 5.41
CA THR A 214 -13.18 7.02 6.37
C THR A 214 -12.84 8.45 5.89
N PHE A 215 -12.85 8.72 4.58
CA PHE A 215 -12.47 10.04 4.03
C PHE A 215 -13.66 11.00 3.94
N PRO A 216 -13.53 12.31 4.22
CA PRO A 216 -14.63 13.28 4.05
C PRO A 216 -15.13 13.35 2.60
N ASN A 217 -14.23 13.41 1.61
CA ASN A 217 -14.61 13.37 0.19
C ASN A 217 -14.84 11.93 -0.26
N LYS A 218 -16.05 11.63 -0.78
CA LYS A 218 -16.44 10.30 -1.29
C LYS A 218 -16.32 10.15 -2.81
N GLU A 219 -16.16 11.24 -3.55
CA GLU A 219 -16.24 11.26 -5.01
C GLU A 219 -14.86 11.16 -5.67
N LYS A 220 -13.86 11.82 -5.09
CA LYS A 220 -12.48 11.85 -5.59
C LYS A 220 -11.64 10.72 -4.98
N PHE A 221 -11.58 9.59 -5.67
CA PHE A 221 -10.70 8.47 -5.33
C PHE A 221 -10.26 7.69 -6.58
N ILE A 222 -9.19 6.91 -6.46
CA ILE A 222 -8.69 5.99 -7.49
C ILE A 222 -8.54 4.60 -6.87
N ILE A 223 -9.02 3.56 -7.55
CA ILE A 223 -8.74 2.15 -7.21
C ILE A 223 -7.85 1.56 -8.28
N VAL A 224 -6.67 1.07 -7.90
CA VAL A 224 -5.74 0.36 -8.78
C VAL A 224 -5.92 -1.14 -8.56
N GLY A 225 -6.19 -1.87 -9.64
CA GLY A 225 -6.27 -3.34 -9.62
C GLY A 225 -4.97 -4.01 -9.18
N THR A 226 -5.07 -5.26 -8.76
CA THR A 226 -3.90 -6.08 -8.36
C THR A 226 -4.01 -7.49 -8.93
N ARG A 227 -2.94 -8.29 -8.78
CA ARG A 227 -2.89 -9.71 -9.15
C ARG A 227 -2.47 -10.50 -7.90
N PRO A 228 -3.35 -11.25 -7.22
CA PRO A 228 -3.06 -11.87 -5.93
C PRO A 228 -1.81 -12.75 -5.96
N MET A 229 -0.91 -12.59 -4.99
CA MET A 229 0.40 -13.27 -4.97
C MET A 229 0.27 -14.80 -4.95
N ASP A 230 -0.78 -15.32 -4.31
CA ASP A 230 -1.06 -16.75 -4.19
C ASP A 230 -1.74 -17.37 -5.42
N GLY A 231 -2.19 -16.55 -6.37
CA GLY A 231 -2.96 -17.00 -7.54
C GLY A 231 -4.35 -17.55 -7.21
N SER A 232 -4.91 -17.24 -6.03
CA SER A 232 -6.20 -17.74 -5.55
C SER A 232 -7.40 -17.35 -6.41
N VAL A 233 -7.35 -16.17 -7.00
CA VAL A 233 -8.31 -15.68 -8.00
C VAL A 233 -7.53 -15.21 -9.22
N ASP A 234 -8.01 -15.55 -10.42
CA ASP A 234 -7.36 -15.10 -11.65
C ASP A 234 -7.55 -13.60 -11.88
N ALA A 235 -6.59 -13.01 -12.60
CA ALA A 235 -6.55 -11.57 -12.82
C ALA A 235 -7.77 -11.04 -13.60
N ALA A 236 -8.40 -11.82 -14.48
CA ALA A 236 -9.53 -11.35 -15.28
C ALA A 236 -10.84 -11.36 -14.48
N THR A 237 -11.06 -12.37 -13.64
CA THR A 237 -12.20 -12.42 -12.71
C THR A 237 -12.13 -11.28 -11.69
N LEU A 238 -10.96 -11.03 -11.10
CA LEU A 238 -10.77 -9.94 -10.15
C LEU A 238 -10.93 -8.56 -10.81
N ASP A 239 -10.32 -8.36 -11.98
CA ASP A 239 -10.42 -7.11 -12.73
C ASP A 239 -11.85 -6.79 -13.15
N ALA A 240 -12.59 -7.77 -13.67
CA ALA A 240 -13.98 -7.60 -14.07
C ALA A 240 -14.88 -7.16 -12.90
N ALA A 241 -14.70 -7.75 -11.72
CA ALA A 241 -15.46 -7.39 -10.52
C ALA A 241 -15.14 -5.95 -10.04
N LEU A 242 -13.85 -5.61 -9.92
CA LEU A 242 -13.43 -4.27 -9.48
C LEU A 242 -13.80 -3.18 -10.50
N LYS A 243 -13.67 -3.47 -11.80
CA LYS A 243 -14.10 -2.60 -12.90
C LYS A 243 -15.61 -2.37 -12.91
N ALA A 244 -16.41 -3.39 -12.61
CA ALA A 244 -17.86 -3.26 -12.47
C ALA A 244 -18.28 -2.46 -11.23
N LYS A 245 -17.57 -2.61 -10.10
CA LYS A 245 -17.82 -1.89 -8.85
C LYS A 245 -17.42 -0.40 -8.92
N TRP A 246 -16.24 -0.10 -9.46
CA TRP A 246 -15.60 1.23 -9.35
C TRP A 246 -15.66 2.08 -10.62
N GLY A 247 -15.97 1.48 -11.77
CA GLY A 247 -16.23 2.19 -13.03
C GLY A 247 -15.13 3.18 -13.41
N LYS A 248 -15.48 4.47 -13.52
CA LYS A 248 -14.55 5.56 -13.92
C LYS A 248 -13.32 5.70 -13.01
N ASN A 249 -13.44 5.35 -11.72
CA ASN A 249 -12.38 5.49 -10.73
C ASN A 249 -11.42 4.29 -10.72
N TYR A 250 -11.63 3.29 -11.59
CA TYR A 250 -10.80 2.09 -11.66
C TYR A 250 -9.65 2.21 -12.67
N ILE A 251 -8.48 1.71 -12.29
CA ILE A 251 -7.34 1.45 -13.17
C ILE A 251 -7.06 -0.05 -13.17
N SER A 252 -7.23 -0.69 -14.32
CA SER A 252 -6.79 -2.07 -14.50
C SER A 252 -5.26 -2.13 -14.59
N ALA A 253 -4.61 -2.57 -13.51
CA ALA A 253 -3.19 -2.90 -13.56
C ALA A 253 -2.89 -3.97 -14.64
N ALA A 254 -3.87 -4.80 -15.01
CA ALA A 254 -3.70 -5.82 -16.04
C ALA A 254 -3.77 -5.29 -17.48
N GLU A 255 -4.38 -4.12 -17.71
CA GLU A 255 -4.42 -3.46 -19.03
C GLU A 255 -3.32 -2.40 -19.18
N VAL A 256 -2.89 -1.74 -18.10
CA VAL A 256 -1.85 -0.69 -18.17
C VAL A 256 -0.41 -1.19 -18.00
N THR A 257 -0.18 -2.37 -17.41
CA THR A 257 1.19 -2.90 -17.21
C THR A 257 1.57 -3.99 -18.21
N THR A 258 2.78 -3.90 -18.74
CA THR A 258 3.39 -4.94 -19.59
C THR A 258 4.06 -6.05 -18.79
N SER A 259 4.41 -5.76 -17.53
CA SER A 259 5.15 -6.64 -16.61
C SER A 259 4.35 -6.92 -15.32
N PRO A 260 4.75 -7.90 -14.49
CA PRO A 260 4.14 -8.06 -13.16
C PRO A 260 4.30 -6.79 -12.32
N SER A 261 3.28 -6.42 -11.55
CA SER A 261 3.24 -5.16 -10.78
C SER A 261 4.37 -4.98 -9.75
N SER A 262 5.13 -6.04 -9.47
CA SER A 262 6.34 -6.06 -8.64
C SER A 262 7.66 -5.83 -9.41
N THR A 263 7.63 -5.34 -10.65
CA THR A 263 8.81 -4.82 -11.38
C THR A 263 8.81 -3.29 -11.45
N TYR A 264 9.98 -2.69 -11.64
CA TYR A 264 10.12 -1.21 -11.66
C TYR A 264 9.44 -0.57 -12.87
N GLU A 265 9.41 -1.29 -13.99
CA GLU A 265 8.69 -0.92 -15.21
C GLU A 265 7.19 -0.83 -14.91
N ALA A 266 6.62 -1.87 -14.30
CA ALA A 266 5.20 -1.90 -13.96
C ALA A 266 4.82 -0.87 -12.88
N GLN A 267 5.72 -0.56 -11.93
CA GLN A 267 5.51 0.52 -10.97
C GLN A 267 5.46 1.90 -11.64
N ALA A 268 6.26 2.13 -12.70
CA ALA A 268 6.20 3.35 -13.49
C ALA A 268 4.97 3.41 -14.40
N GLU A 269 4.59 2.30 -15.04
CA GLU A 269 3.36 2.15 -15.82
C GLU A 269 2.10 2.46 -14.96
N ILE A 270 2.06 1.95 -13.72
CA ILE A 270 1.01 2.27 -12.74
C ILE A 270 1.02 3.74 -12.34
N ALA A 271 2.19 4.33 -12.05
CA ALA A 271 2.30 5.73 -11.65
C ALA A 271 1.80 6.70 -12.73
N GLN A 272 2.14 6.44 -14.00
CA GLN A 272 1.63 7.21 -15.13
C GLN A 272 0.12 7.06 -15.26
N ALA A 273 -0.41 5.84 -15.20
CA ALA A 273 -1.86 5.60 -15.28
C ALA A 273 -2.65 6.28 -14.15
N VAL A 274 -2.07 6.41 -12.95
CA VAL A 274 -2.68 7.17 -11.84
C VAL A 274 -2.69 8.67 -12.15
N LEU A 275 -1.60 9.25 -12.65
CA LEU A 275 -1.57 10.66 -13.06
C LEU A 275 -2.59 10.93 -14.19
N ASP A 276 -2.54 10.14 -15.26
CA ASP A 276 -3.45 10.24 -16.40
C ASP A 276 -4.93 10.20 -15.96
N LYS A 277 -5.26 9.33 -15.00
CA LYS A 277 -6.63 9.20 -14.49
C LYS A 277 -7.04 10.38 -13.58
N LEU A 278 -6.11 10.92 -12.78
CA LEU A 278 -6.36 12.11 -11.96
C LEU A 278 -6.60 13.36 -12.83
N GLU A 279 -5.90 13.48 -13.96
CA GLU A 279 -6.14 14.52 -14.98
C GLU A 279 -7.46 14.30 -15.75
N GLU A 280 -7.72 13.07 -16.25
CA GLU A 280 -8.95 12.69 -16.97
C GLU A 280 -10.22 13.03 -16.15
N LEU A 281 -10.20 12.68 -14.87
CA LEU A 281 -11.31 12.90 -13.95
C LEU A 281 -11.32 14.31 -13.34
N LYS A 282 -10.30 15.14 -13.62
CA LYS A 282 -10.12 16.50 -13.09
C LYS A 282 -10.08 16.58 -11.57
N TYR A 283 -9.56 15.55 -10.92
CA TYR A 283 -9.44 15.52 -9.46
C TYR A 283 -8.30 16.43 -8.97
N ILE A 284 -7.28 16.64 -9.81
CA ILE A 284 -6.17 17.59 -9.60
C ILE A 284 -6.21 18.74 -10.60
N GLN A 285 -5.68 19.90 -10.20
CA GLN A 285 -5.49 21.08 -11.05
C GLN A 285 -4.10 21.67 -10.79
N LYS A 286 -3.54 22.41 -11.75
CA LYS A 286 -2.25 23.09 -11.61
C LYS A 286 -2.46 24.44 -10.94
N GLU A 287 -1.52 24.88 -10.12
CA GLU A 287 -1.48 26.26 -9.64
C GLU A 287 -1.25 27.21 -10.84
N GLY A 288 -1.85 28.41 -10.79
CA GLY A 288 -1.94 29.35 -11.93
C GLY A 288 -1.16 30.66 -11.75
#